data_AF-A0AA37KXE9-F1
#
_entry.id   AF-A0AA37KXE9-F1
#
_cell.length_a   1.000
_cell.length_b   1.000
_cell.length_c   1.000
_cell.angle_alpha   90.00
_cell.angle_beta   90.00
_cell.angle_gamma   90.00
#
_symmetry.space_group_name_H-M   'P 1'
#
loop_
_entity.id
_entity.type
_entity.pdbx_description
1 polymer ?
#
loop_
_entity_poly.entity_id
_entity_poly.type
_entity_poly.pdbx_seq_one_letter_code
_entity_poly.pdbx_strand_id
1 'polypeptide(L)'
;MRLVAKHAQVGYQTPGDRPGCRNCAHFEVVRHDSPVIAPRTACTLHDLEVTSGGICPDHKPMVVANQAQLAFLARQRDLLGAC
;
A
#
# COMPACT_ATOMS: atom_id res chain seq x y z
N MET A 1 7.38 27.65 -10.05
CA MET A 1 7.86 26.34 -9.53
C MET A 1 6.73 25.67 -8.76
N ARG A 2 6.30 24.45 -9.15
CA ARG A 2 5.26 23.69 -8.44
C ARG A 2 5.87 23.10 -7.16
N LEU A 3 5.26 23.33 -5.99
CA LEU A 3 5.72 22.87 -4.66
C LEU A 3 6.12 21.38 -4.61
N VAL A 4 5.44 20.54 -5.40
CA VAL A 4 5.65 19.09 -5.48
C VAL A 4 7.07 18.71 -5.95
N ALA A 5 7.74 19.54 -6.77
CA ALA A 5 9.05 19.21 -7.32
C ALA A 5 10.20 19.27 -6.29
N LYS A 6 10.06 20.05 -5.21
CA LYS A 6 11.09 20.15 -4.16
C LYS A 6 11.06 18.99 -3.17
N HIS A 7 9.91 18.32 -3.00
CA HIS A 7 9.77 17.21 -2.06
C HIS A 7 10.73 16.07 -2.37
N ALA A 8 10.84 15.69 -3.64
CA ALA A 8 11.79 14.65 -4.06
C ALA A 8 13.25 15.05 -3.82
N GLN A 9 13.60 16.33 -4.01
CA GLN A 9 14.98 16.83 -3.86
C GLN A 9 15.49 16.79 -2.41
N VAL A 10 14.59 16.96 -1.44
CA VAL A 10 14.94 16.94 0.00
C VAL A 10 14.62 15.60 0.67
N GLY A 11 14.26 14.58 -0.11
CA GLY A 11 13.91 13.25 0.42
C GLY A 11 12.60 13.25 1.23
N TYR A 12 11.69 14.19 0.98
CA TYR A 12 10.38 14.19 1.62
C TYR A 12 9.58 12.97 1.15
N GLN A 13 9.26 12.09 2.10
CA GLN A 13 8.45 10.89 1.85
C GLN A 13 7.00 11.18 2.21
N THR A 14 6.09 10.87 1.30
CA THR A 14 4.66 10.88 1.64
C THR A 14 4.35 9.71 2.56
N PRO A 15 3.19 9.73 3.24
CA PRO A 15 2.65 8.55 3.88
C PRO A 15 2.71 7.29 2.98
N GLY A 16 2.35 7.37 1.70
CA GLY A 16 2.40 6.21 0.80
C GLY A 16 3.81 5.61 0.67
N ASP A 17 4.84 6.47 0.65
CA ASP A 17 6.22 6.07 0.39
C ASP A 17 6.92 5.50 1.63
N ARG A 18 6.57 5.98 2.84
CA ARG A 18 7.18 5.50 4.08
C ARG A 18 6.65 4.10 4.43
N PRO A 19 7.51 3.10 4.72
CA PRO A 19 7.05 1.80 5.19
C PRO A 19 6.29 1.93 6.52
N GLY A 20 5.17 1.23 6.63
CA GLY A 20 4.33 1.19 7.82
C GLY A 20 3.18 0.19 7.68
N CYS A 21 2.38 0.00 8.73
CA CYS A 21 1.28 -0.95 8.73
C CYS A 21 0.35 -0.72 7.52
N ARG A 22 0.02 0.53 7.17
CA ARG A 22 -0.87 0.82 6.01
C ARG A 22 -0.41 0.27 4.65
N ASN A 23 0.88 -0.01 4.47
CA ASN A 23 1.44 -0.58 3.25
C ASN A 23 2.05 -1.97 3.50
N CYS A 24 1.65 -2.62 4.58
CA CYS A 24 1.96 -4.01 4.88
C CYS A 24 0.88 -4.94 4.30
N ALA A 25 1.27 -6.12 3.83
CA ALA A 25 0.36 -7.16 3.34
C ALA A 25 -0.60 -7.71 4.42
N HIS A 26 -0.26 -7.52 5.70
CA HIS A 26 -1.04 -8.00 6.85
C HIS A 26 -1.98 -6.95 7.44
N PHE A 27 -2.12 -5.79 6.79
CA PHE A 27 -2.94 -4.70 7.29
C PHE A 27 -4.37 -4.79 6.80
N GLU A 28 -5.30 -4.66 7.76
CA GLU A 28 -6.73 -4.70 7.49
C GLU A 28 -7.43 -3.49 8.13
N VAL A 29 -8.38 -2.92 7.40
CA VAL A 29 -9.28 -1.88 7.91
C VAL A 29 -10.60 -2.53 8.25
N VAL A 30 -10.85 -2.74 9.54
CA VAL A 30 -12.11 -3.24 10.05
C VAL A 30 -13.10 -2.09 10.06
N ARG A 31 -13.98 -2.07 9.05
CA ARG A 31 -15.08 -1.10 8.98
C ARG A 31 -16.23 -1.59 9.86
N HIS A 32 -16.80 -0.68 10.64
CA HIS A 32 -18.07 -0.91 11.30
C HIS A 32 -19.20 -0.32 10.44
N ASP A 33 -20.36 -0.95 10.46
CA ASP A 33 -21.57 -0.45 9.77
C ASP A 33 -22.11 0.85 10.39
N SER A 34 -21.59 1.25 11.55
CA SER A 34 -21.96 2.49 12.22
C SER A 34 -21.18 3.68 11.64
N PRO A 35 -21.86 4.73 11.16
CA PRO A 35 -21.20 5.94 10.65
C PRO A 35 -20.50 6.77 11.75
N VAL A 36 -20.73 6.43 13.03
CA VAL A 36 -20.15 7.14 14.19
C VAL A 36 -18.83 6.52 14.64
N ILE A 37 -18.64 5.21 14.39
CA ILE A 37 -17.47 4.49 14.89
C ILE A 37 -16.36 4.61 13.86
N ALA A 38 -15.24 5.21 14.27
CA ALA A 38 -14.06 5.29 13.42
C ALA A 38 -13.60 3.86 13.03
N PRO A 39 -13.22 3.62 11.77
CA PRO A 39 -12.74 2.32 11.33
C PRO A 39 -11.50 1.94 12.14
N ARG A 40 -11.49 0.71 12.66
CA ARG A 40 -10.34 0.17 13.37
C ARG A 40 -9.34 -0.40 12.36
N THR A 41 -8.08 -0.39 12.73
CA THR A 41 -7.02 -0.96 11.90
C THR A 41 -6.35 -2.09 12.66
N ALA A 42 -6.20 -3.24 12.01
CA ALA A 42 -5.69 -4.46 12.62
C ALA A 42 -4.55 -5.07 11.80
N CYS A 43 -3.70 -5.83 12.48
CA CYS A 43 -2.68 -6.68 11.87
C CYS A 43 -3.12 -8.13 11.93
N THR A 44 -3.32 -8.77 10.78
CA THR A 44 -3.76 -10.16 10.68
C THR A 44 -2.69 -11.18 11.06
N LEU A 45 -1.41 -10.77 11.09
CA LEU A 45 -0.30 -11.64 11.49
C LEU A 45 -0.17 -11.78 13.01
N HIS A 46 -0.38 -10.68 13.75
CA HIS A 46 -0.19 -10.65 15.21
C HIS A 46 -1.51 -10.55 15.99
N ASP A 47 -2.64 -10.53 15.29
CA ASP A 47 -3.99 -10.45 15.87
C ASP A 47 -4.16 -9.30 16.87
N LEU A 48 -3.74 -8.09 16.46
CA LEU A 48 -3.77 -6.90 17.31
C LEU A 48 -4.19 -5.64 16.56
N GLU A 49 -4.76 -4.68 17.28
CA GLU A 49 -5.05 -3.34 16.76
C GLU A 49 -3.75 -2.55 16.54
N VAL A 50 -3.57 -2.04 15.33
CA VAL A 50 -2.39 -1.27 14.94
C VAL A 50 -2.76 0.15 14.57
N THR A 51 -1.78 1.07 14.62
CA THR A 51 -1.90 2.38 13.98
C THR A 51 -1.32 2.31 12.58
N SER A 52 -1.94 3.01 11.62
CA SER A 52 -1.55 2.98 10.20
C SER A 52 -0.09 3.37 9.94
N GLY A 53 0.50 4.19 10.81
CA GLY A 53 1.90 4.63 10.75
C GLY A 53 2.91 3.78 11.53
N GLY A 54 2.46 2.79 12.32
CA GLY A 54 3.35 1.88 13.04
C GLY A 54 4.13 0.96 12.09
N ILE A 55 5.22 0.35 12.57
CA ILE A 55 6.00 -0.62 11.81
C ILE A 55 6.55 -1.68 12.78
N CYS A 56 6.54 -2.96 12.37
CA CYS A 56 7.11 -4.08 13.12
C CYS A 56 8.23 -4.75 12.31
N PRO A 57 9.08 -5.60 12.94
CA PRO A 57 10.13 -6.35 12.26
C PRO A 57 9.61 -7.28 11.15
N ASP A 58 8.37 -7.78 11.29
CA ASP A 58 7.71 -8.66 10.32
C ASP A 58 6.97 -7.88 9.22
N HIS A 59 7.31 -6.60 9.00
CA HIS A 59 6.72 -5.79 7.94
C HIS A 59 6.97 -6.43 6.57
N LYS A 60 5.87 -6.75 5.89
CA LYS A 60 5.90 -7.29 4.53
C LYS A 60 5.26 -6.28 3.59
N PRO A 61 6.02 -5.59 2.72
CA PRO A 61 5.46 -4.63 1.79
C PRO A 61 4.32 -5.23 0.96
N MET A 62 3.18 -4.54 0.91
CA MET A 62 2.09 -4.89 0.02
C MET A 62 2.58 -4.66 -1.41
N VAL A 63 2.69 -5.73 -2.19
CA VAL A 63 2.98 -5.62 -3.61
C VAL A 63 1.71 -5.12 -4.29
N VAL A 64 1.59 -3.80 -4.41
CA VAL A 64 0.56 -3.21 -5.28
C VAL A 64 1.08 -3.38 -6.70
N ALA A 65 0.83 -4.56 -7.29
CA ALA A 65 1.05 -4.74 -8.70
C ALA A 65 0.17 -3.72 -9.42
N ASN A 66 0.80 -2.74 -10.07
CA ASN A 66 0.08 -1.72 -10.81
C ASN A 66 -0.79 -2.45 -11.85
N GLN A 67 -2.11 -2.38 -11.72
CA GLN A 67 -3.01 -3.09 -12.63
C GLN A 67 -2.74 -2.73 -14.09
N ALA A 68 -2.29 -1.49 -14.36
CA ALA A 68 -1.87 -1.08 -15.70
C ALA A 68 -0.60 -1.81 -16.17
N GLN A 69 0.35 -2.08 -15.27
CA GLN A 69 1.57 -2.83 -15.55
C GLN A 69 1.28 -4.33 -15.75
N LEU A 70 0.40 -4.91 -14.93
CA LEU A 70 -0.06 -6.29 -15.13
C LEU A 70 -0.81 -6.45 -16.45
N ALA A 71 -1.72 -5.52 -16.77
CA ALA A 71 -2.44 -5.52 -18.04
C ALA A 71 -1.50 -5.32 -19.25
N PHE A 72 -0.46 -4.50 -19.10
CA PHE A 72 0.57 -4.34 -20.13
C PHE A 72 1.35 -5.63 -20.36
N LEU A 73 1.83 -6.28 -19.28
CA LEU A 73 2.57 -7.54 -19.37
C LEU A 73 1.72 -8.68 -19.95
N ALA A 74 0.43 -8.74 -19.60
CA ALA A 74 -0.51 -9.70 -20.17
C ALA A 74 -0.62 -9.52 -21.70
N ARG A 75 -0.83 -8.28 -22.19
CA ARG A 75 -0.87 -7.98 -23.62
C ARG A 75 0.44 -8.35 -24.33
N GLN A 76 1.59 -8.07 -23.70
CA GLN A 76 2.89 -8.37 -24.29
C GLN A 76 3.12 -9.89 -24.42
N ARG A 77 2.66 -10.67 -23.44
CA ARG A 77 2.69 -12.14 -23.51
C ARG A 77 1.83 -12.68 -24.65
N ASP A 78 0.62 -12.17 -24.80
CA ASP A 78 -0.32 -12.62 -25.82
C ASP A 78 0.22 -12.32 -27.24
N LEU A 79 0.92 -11.20 -27.43
CA LEU A 79 1.61 -10.85 -28.69
C LEU A 79 2.78 -11.79 -29.02
N LEU A 80 3.49 -12.30 -28.01
CA LEU A 80 4.64 -13.18 -28.20
C LEU A 80 4.25 -14.66 -28.42
N GLY A 81 3.06 -15.06 -27.94
CA GLY A 81 2.54 -16.43 -28.11
C GLY A 81 1.72 -16.65 -29.39
N ALA A 82 1.50 -15.61 -30.19
CA ALA A 82 0.72 -15.66 -31.43
C ALA A 82 1.55 -15.89 -32.70
N CYS A 83 2.84 -16.26 -32.56
CA CYS A 83 3.74 -16.64 -33.66
C CYS A 83 3.83 -18.16 -33.81
#